data_AF-A0A846PEF4-F1
#
_entry.id   AF-A0A846PEF4-F1
#
_cell.length_a   1.000
_cell.length_b   1.000
_cell.length_c   1.000
_cell.angle_alpha   90.00
_cell.angle_beta   90.00
_cell.angle_gamma   90.00
#
_symmetry.space_group_name_H-M   'P 1'
#
loop_
_entity.id
_entity.type
_entity.pdbx_description
1 polymer ?
#
loop_
_entity_poly.entity_id
_entity_poly.type
_entity_poly.pdbx_seq_one_letter_code
_entity_poly.pdbx_strand_id
1 'polypeptide(L)' 'MIELKKRLNLAMIMITHDLSIIAETCEKAAIMYAGRIAEYGDITTIFLDPLHPYTQGLIGAFPNIKAEKTRMISIPGLPP' A
#
# COMPACT_ATOMS: atom_id res chain seq x y z
N MET A 1 11.56 3.40 -14.25
CA MET A 1 11.54 4.46 -13.21
C MET A 1 12.65 4.28 -12.18
N ILE A 2 12.81 3.10 -11.57
CA ILE A 2 13.85 2.83 -10.55
C ILE A 2 15.27 3.11 -11.08
N GLU A 3 15.57 2.72 -12.32
CA GLU A 3 16.86 2.99 -12.95
C GLU A 3 17.14 4.49 -13.11
N LEU A 4 16.14 5.28 -13.48
CA LEU A 4 16.26 6.72 -13.64
C LEU A 4 16.45 7.43 -12.29
N LYS A 5 15.69 7.02 -11.26
CA LYS A 5 15.86 7.47 -9.87
C LYS A 5 17.31 7.30 -9.42
N LYS A 6 17.87 6.11 -9.62
CA LYS A 6 19.24 5.76 -9.23
C LYS A 6 20.28 6.54 -10.04
N ARG A 7 20.13 6.60 -11.36
CA ARG A 7 21.11 7.25 -12.25
C ARG A 7 21.18 8.77 -12.04
N LEU A 8 20.06 9.41 -11.72
CA LEU A 8 19.97 10.86 -11.55
C LEU A 8 19.93 11.31 -10.08
N ASN A 9 20.04 10.37 -9.13
CA ASN A 9 19.96 10.62 -7.69
C ASN A 9 18.74 11.48 -7.28
N LEU A 10 17.55 11.07 -7.74
CA LEU A 10 16.31 11.81 -7.54
C LEU A 10 15.50 11.26 -6.36
N ALA A 11 14.81 12.15 -5.66
CA ALA A 11 13.68 11.79 -4.82
C ALA A 11 12.40 11.72 -5.68
N MET A 12 11.60 10.68 -5.49
CA MET A 12 10.35 10.49 -6.22
C MET A 12 9.22 10.17 -5.25
N ILE A 13 8.07 10.79 -5.47
CA ILE A 13 6.81 10.49 -4.79
C ILE A 13 5.87 9.87 -5.82
N MET A 14 5.33 8.70 -5.50
CA MET A 14 4.33 8.02 -6.32
C MET A 14 3.00 8.04 -5.58
N ILE A 15 1.93 8.42 -6.28
CA ILE A 15 0.56 8.42 -5.75
C ILE A 15 -0.24 7.42 -6.58
N THR A 16 -0.77 6.39 -5.92
CA THR A 16 -1.61 5.37 -6.55
C THR A 16 -2.57 4.77 -5.52
N HIS A 17 -3.64 4.16 -6.01
CA HIS A 17 -4.57 3.36 -5.23
C HIS A 17 -4.22 1.87 -5.23
N ASP A 18 -3.28 1.45 -6.08
CA ASP A 18 -2.85 0.05 -6.18
C ASP A 18 -1.63 -0.21 -5.30
N LEU A 19 -1.86 -0.92 -4.20
CA LEU A 19 -0.81 -1.33 -3.26
C LEU A 19 0.24 -2.24 -3.92
N SER A 20 -0.13 -3.05 -4.92
CA SER A 20 0.79 -3.99 -5.60
C SER A 20 1.92 -3.25 -6.30
N ILE A 21 1.61 -2.13 -6.94
CA ILE A 21 2.60 -1.29 -7.64
C ILE A 21 3.55 -0.64 -6.62
N ILE A 22 3.02 -0.20 -5.47
CA ILE A 22 3.84 0.40 -4.41
C ILE A 22 4.81 -0.65 -3.84
N ALA A 23 4.34 -1.87 -3.61
CA ALA A 23 5.14 -2.99 -3.10
C ALA A 23 6.36 -3.31 -3.98
N GLU A 24 6.24 -3.15 -5.31
CA GLU A 24 7.33 -3.43 -6.25
C GLU A 24 8.28 -2.23 -6.44
N THR A 25 7.79 -1.00 -6.28
CA THR A 25 8.50 0.19 -6.77
C THR A 25 9.01 1.14 -5.68
N CYS A 26 8.45 1.09 -4.48
CA CYS A 26 8.68 2.07 -3.42
C CYS A 26 9.33 1.45 -2.18
N GLU A 27 10.16 2.22 -1.48
CA GLU A 27 10.82 1.80 -0.24
C GLU A 27 9.94 2.07 1.00
N LYS A 28 9.19 3.16 0.96
CA LYS A 28 8.28 3.62 2.02
C LYS A 28 6.92 3.95 1.45
N ALA A 29 5.87 3.83 2.26
CA ALA A 29 4.52 4.21 1.89
C ALA A 29 3.85 5.06 2.97
N ALA A 30 2.99 5.98 2.52
CA ALA A 30 2.05 6.71 3.35
C ALA A 30 0.63 6.35 2.90
N ILE A 31 -0.12 5.69 3.77
CA ILE A 31 -1.54 5.39 3.53
C ILE A 31 -2.36 6.57 4.01
N MET A 32 -3.22 7.09 3.13
CA MET A 32 -4.08 8.22 3.43
C MET A 32 -5.55 7.83 3.49
N TYR A 33 -6.28 8.45 4.40
CA TYR A 33 -7.73 8.35 4.51
C TYR A 33 -8.30 9.68 4.98
N ALA A 34 -9.39 10.15 4.37
CA ALA A 34 -10.05 11.41 4.72
C ALA A 34 -9.09 12.63 4.79
N GLY A 35 -8.13 12.71 3.86
CA GLY A 35 -7.13 13.78 3.81
C GLY A 35 -6.06 13.73 4.91
N ARG A 36 -5.97 12.63 5.67
CA ARG A 36 -4.97 12.43 6.73
C ARG A 36 -4.11 11.22 6.45
N ILE A 37 -2.85 11.25 6.87
CA ILE A 37 -1.99 10.06 6.88
C ILE A 37 -2.50 9.16 7.99
N ALA A 38 -3.06 8.01 7.60
CA ALA A 38 -3.54 6.98 8.50
C ALA A 38 -2.37 6.09 8.98
N GLU A 39 -1.38 5.85 8.11
CA GLU A 39 -0.21 5.04 8.43
C GLU A 39 0.99 5.43 7.55
N TYR A 40 2.21 5.35 8.10
CA TYR A 40 3.45 5.63 7.37
C TYR A 40 4.60 4.75 7.87
N GLY A 41 5.38 4.20 6.95
CA GLY A 41 6.47 3.30 7.31
C GLY A 41 7.14 2.66 6.10
N ASP A 42 8.06 1.73 6.39
CA ASP A 42 8.68 0.88 5.36
C ASP A 42 7.64 -0.04 4.74
N ILE A 43 7.79 -0.28 3.43
CA ILE A 43 6.81 -1.06 2.66
C ILE A 43 6.62 -2.46 3.24
N THR A 44 7.69 -3.08 3.72
CA THR A 44 7.65 -4.42 4.33
C THR A 44 6.82 -4.44 5.61
N THR A 45 6.99 -3.44 6.47
CA THR A 45 6.25 -3.35 7.74
C THR A 45 4.78 -3.08 7.49
N ILE A 46 4.46 -2.15 6.59
CA ILE A 46 3.07 -1.84 6.23
C ILE A 46 2.35 -3.09 5.72
N PHE A 47 3.01 -3.95 4.93
CA PHE A 47 2.36 -5.13 4.35
C PHE A 47 2.32 -6.34 5.29
N LEU A 48 3.33 -6.53 6.15
CA LEU A 48 3.45 -7.70 7.02
C LEU A 48 2.83 -7.49 8.39
N ASP A 49 2.88 -6.27 8.92
CA ASP A 49 2.39 -5.89 10.25
C ASP A 49 1.69 -4.52 10.21
N PRO A 50 0.58 -4.38 9.45
CA PRO A 50 -0.19 -3.14 9.39
C PRO A 50 -0.83 -2.81 10.73
N LEU A 51 -0.58 -1.60 11.23
CA LEU A 51 -1.07 -1.14 12.53
C LEU A 51 -2.46 -0.50 12.43
N HIS A 52 -2.77 0.21 11.35
CA HIS A 52 -4.03 0.94 11.25
C HIS A 52 -5.15 0.03 10.69
N PRO A 53 -6.36 -0.01 11.30
CA PRO A 53 -7.46 -0.88 10.84
C PRO A 53 -7.85 -0.67 9.38
N TYR A 54 -7.76 0.57 8.88
CA TYR A 54 -7.95 0.87 7.47
C TYR A 54 -6.91 0.18 6.57
N THR A 55 -5.62 0.24 6.94
CA THR A 55 -4.54 -0.42 6.19
C THR A 55 -4.68 -1.94 6.22
N GLN A 56 -5.06 -2.51 7.38
CA GLN A 56 -5.41 -3.93 7.51
C GLN A 56 -6.53 -4.32 6.53
N GLY A 57 -7.59 -3.51 6.48
CA GLY A 57 -8.69 -3.70 5.53
C GLY A 57 -8.25 -3.60 4.07
N LEU A 58 -7.40 -2.62 3.74
CA LEU A 58 -6.86 -2.47 2.39
C LEU A 58 -6.07 -3.70 1.99
N ILE A 59 -5.10 -4.13 2.79
CA ILE A 59 -4.27 -5.31 2.51
C ILE A 59 -5.12 -6.57 2.41
N GLY A 60 -6.10 -6.74 3.31
CA GLY A 60 -7.02 -7.87 3.28
C GLY A 60 -7.95 -7.90 2.05
N ALA A 61 -8.16 -6.76 1.40
CA ALA A 61 -8.91 -6.68 0.15
C ALA A 61 -8.07 -7.06 -1.09
N PHE A 62 -6.74 -7.12 -0.98
CA PHE A 62 -5.87 -7.55 -2.08
C PHE A 62 -5.75 -9.09 -2.11
N PRO A 63 -6.07 -9.72 -3.25
CA PRO A 63 -6.03 -11.18 -3.38
C PRO A 63 -4.58 -11.68 -3.46
N ASN A 64 -4.21 -12.62 -2.59
CA ASN A 64 -2.96 -13.37 -2.76
C ASN A 64 -3.17 -14.47 -3.81
N ILE A 65 -2.57 -14.29 -4.99
CA ILE A 65 -2.69 -15.21 -6.15
C ILE A 65 -2.20 -16.63 -5.82
N LYS A 66 -1.31 -16.79 -4.84
CA LYS A 66 -0.75 -18.08 -4.41
C LYS A 66 -1.46 -18.69 -3.21
N ALA A 67 -2.33 -17.96 -2.52
CA ALA A 67 -3.06 -18.46 -1.37
C ALA A 67 -4.29 -19.28 -1.81
N GLU A 68 -4.82 -20.11 -0.91
CA GLU A 68 -6.13 -20.73 -1.12
C GLU A 68 -7.18 -19.65 -1.43
N LYS A 69 -8.10 -19.97 -2.35
CA LYS A 69 -9.17 -19.05 -2.75
C LYS A 69 -10.07 -18.74 -1.56
N THR A 70 -9.79 -17.62 -0.89
CA THR A 70 -10.62 -17.06 0.16
C THR A 70 -11.64 -16.09 -0.41
N ARG A 71 -12.79 -15.98 0.27
CA ARG A 71 -13.83 -15.02 -0.10
C ARG A 71 -13.29 -13.62 0.15
N MET A 72 -13.18 -12.79 -0.90
CA MET A 72 -12.75 -11.40 -0.75
C MET A 72 -13.72 -10.64 0.16
N ILE A 73 -13.16 -9.97 1.16
CA ILE A 73 -13.91 -9.12 2.08
C ILE A 73 -13.73 -7.68 1.61
N SER A 74 -14.82 -7.06 1.17
CA SER A 74 -14.83 -5.61 0.92
C SER A 74 -14.82 -4.87 2.25
N ILE A 75 -14.06 -3.78 2.35
CA ILE A 75 -14.17 -2.86 3.48
C ILE A 75 -15.58 -2.23 3.42
N PRO A 76 -16.43 -2.42 4.45
CA PRO A 76 -17.77 -1.86 4.44
C PRO A 76 -17.76 -0.33 4.55
N GLY A 77 -18.68 0.34 3.86
CA GLY A 77 -18.83 1.80 3.88
C GLY A 77 -18.48 2.46 2.54
N LEU A 78 -18.63 3.78 2.50
CA LEU A 78 -18.18 4.63 1.40
C LEU A 78 -17.02 5.49 1.89
N PRO A 79 -15.98 5.72 1.06
CA PRO A 79 -15.00 6.77 1.35
C PRO A 79 -15.71 8.11 1.57
N PRO A 80 -15.21 8.96 2.48
CA PRO A 80 -15.74 10.29 2.73
C PRO A 80 -15.58 11.23 1.54
#